data_AF-A0A2D5P8W3-F1
#
_entry.id   AF-A0A2D5P8W3-F1
#
_cell.length_a   1.000
_cell.length_b   1.000
_cell.length_c   1.000
_cell.angle_alpha   90.00
_cell.angle_beta   90.00
_cell.angle_gamma   90.00
#
_symmetry.space_group_name_H-M   'P 1'
#
loop_
_entity.id
_entity.type
_entity.pdbx_description
1 polymer ?
#
loop_
_entity_poly.entity_id
_entity_poly.type
_entity_poly.pdbx_seq_one_letter_code
_entity_poly.pdbx_strand_id
1 'polypeptide(L)'
;MPKFSNISNTSKVTELKSNLALIRNGINKFKTNQILLAQSLDITSLDSAIVDKNNESLFAKVIDFSIISTSSSENEIGKWIKTSQSSYEYLLSSSKKVLFFLEDNNFKCKSGFEICKELE
;
A
#
# COMPACT_ATOMS: atom_id res chain seq x y z
N MET A 1 -28.20 -16.31 1.15
CA MET A 1 -26.99 -15.49 1.35
C MET A 1 -26.53 -14.99 -0.02
N PRO A 2 -26.39 -13.68 -0.27
CA PRO A 2 -26.17 -13.18 -1.62
C PRO A 2 -24.71 -13.40 -2.03
N LYS A 3 -24.50 -14.03 -3.19
CA LYS A 3 -23.19 -14.30 -3.80
C LYS A 3 -22.39 -13.02 -4.11
N PHE A 4 -23.06 -11.87 -4.20
CA PHE A 4 -22.47 -10.59 -4.63
C PHE A 4 -21.53 -9.93 -3.61
N SER A 5 -21.77 -10.05 -2.29
CA SER A 5 -20.90 -9.46 -1.26
C SER A 5 -19.53 -10.14 -1.17
N ASN A 6 -19.46 -11.42 -1.57
CA ASN A 6 -18.20 -12.16 -1.60
C ASN A 6 -17.37 -11.77 -2.83
N ILE A 7 -18.01 -11.53 -3.99
CA ILE A 7 -17.34 -11.16 -5.25
C ILE A 7 -16.67 -9.79 -5.16
N SER A 8 -17.30 -8.80 -4.52
CA SER A 8 -16.71 -7.45 -4.35
C SER A 8 -15.46 -7.47 -3.47
N ASN A 9 -15.47 -8.26 -2.40
CA ASN A 9 -14.30 -8.41 -1.53
C ASN A 9 -13.17 -9.14 -2.25
N THR A 10 -13.46 -10.20 -3.02
CA THR A 10 -12.44 -10.90 -3.82
C THR A 10 -11.77 -9.96 -4.83
N SER A 11 -12.53 -9.14 -5.54
CA SER A 11 -11.97 -8.17 -6.49
C SER A 11 -11.03 -7.16 -5.80
N LYS A 12 -11.39 -6.68 -4.60
CA LYS A 12 -10.57 -5.73 -3.84
C LYS A 12 -9.34 -6.36 -3.21
N VAL A 13 -9.40 -7.64 -2.83
CA VAL A 13 -8.22 -8.41 -2.43
C VAL A 13 -7.29 -8.60 -3.62
N THR A 14 -7.81 -8.95 -4.81
CA THR A 14 -6.99 -9.09 -6.03
C THR A 14 -6.30 -7.78 -6.40
N GLU A 15 -7.03 -6.66 -6.36
CA GLU A 15 -6.48 -5.32 -6.59
C GLU A 15 -5.38 -4.99 -5.57
N LEU A 16 -5.62 -5.25 -4.29
CA LEU A 16 -4.63 -5.06 -3.23
C LEU A 16 -3.37 -5.91 -3.47
N LYS A 17 -3.50 -7.19 -3.81
CA LYS A 17 -2.37 -8.05 -4.16
C LYS A 17 -1.56 -7.50 -5.34
N SER A 18 -2.25 -7.00 -6.37
CA SER A 18 -1.59 -6.38 -7.53
C SER A 18 -0.81 -5.13 -7.12
N ASN A 19 -1.43 -4.22 -6.34
CA ASN A 19 -0.76 -3.05 -5.78
C ASN A 19 0.48 -3.44 -4.97
N LEU A 20 0.38 -4.45 -4.10
CA LEU A 20 1.50 -4.93 -3.29
C LEU A 20 2.65 -5.46 -4.12
N ALA A 21 2.36 -6.26 -5.15
CA ALA A 21 3.38 -6.76 -6.06
C ALA A 21 4.13 -5.61 -6.76
N LEU A 22 3.38 -4.61 -7.25
CA LEU A 22 3.94 -3.45 -7.93
C LEU A 22 4.80 -2.58 -7.00
N ILE A 23 4.31 -2.28 -5.80
CA ILE A 23 5.05 -1.51 -4.78
C ILE A 23 6.34 -2.25 -4.39
N ARG A 24 6.27 -3.56 -4.09
CA ARG A 24 7.44 -4.35 -3.69
C ARG A 24 8.46 -4.47 -4.82
N ASN A 25 8.01 -4.68 -6.06
CA ASN A 25 8.89 -4.69 -7.23
C ASN A 25 9.55 -3.32 -7.45
N GLY A 26 8.78 -2.25 -7.28
CA GLY A 26 9.27 -0.87 -7.34
C GLY A 26 10.37 -0.57 -6.32
N ILE A 27 10.16 -0.99 -5.07
CA ILE A 27 11.16 -0.90 -4.00
C ILE A 27 12.41 -1.69 -4.35
N ASN A 28 12.27 -2.90 -4.87
CA ASN A 28 13.42 -3.72 -5.28
C ASN A 28 14.20 -3.07 -6.42
N LYS A 29 13.52 -2.55 -7.44
CA LYS A 29 14.14 -1.80 -8.55
C LYS A 29 14.89 -0.57 -8.04
N PHE A 30 14.27 0.19 -7.12
CA PHE A 30 14.91 1.34 -6.48
C PHE A 30 16.20 0.93 -5.76
N LYS A 31 16.15 -0.11 -4.92
CA LYS A 31 17.33 -0.64 -4.22
C LYS A 31 18.42 -1.06 -5.19
N THR A 32 18.08 -1.83 -6.23
CA THR A 32 19.05 -2.26 -7.24
C THR A 32 19.74 -1.06 -7.89
N ASN A 33 18.97 -0.02 -8.25
CA ASN A 33 19.55 1.21 -8.81
C ASN A 33 20.50 1.91 -7.82
N GLN A 34 20.15 1.99 -6.53
CA GLN A 34 21.02 2.61 -5.53
C GLN A 34 22.32 1.84 -5.30
N ILE A 35 22.27 0.51 -5.33
CA ILE A 35 23.48 -0.33 -5.26
C ILE A 35 24.40 -0.03 -6.46
N LEU A 36 23.84 0.03 -7.67
CA LEU A 36 24.60 0.31 -8.90
C LEU A 36 25.25 1.70 -8.88
N LEU A 37 24.61 2.67 -8.21
CA LEU A 37 25.10 4.04 -8.07
C LEU A 37 25.96 4.26 -6.81
N ALA A 38 26.22 3.21 -6.03
CA ALA A 38 26.91 3.29 -4.74
C ALA A 38 26.30 4.32 -3.77
N GLN A 39 24.97 4.44 -3.77
CA GLN A 39 24.20 5.34 -2.90
C GLN A 39 23.63 4.60 -1.67
N SER A 40 23.15 5.36 -0.69
CA SER A 40 22.45 4.77 0.46
C SER A 40 21.20 4.00 0.02
N LEU A 41 20.96 2.88 0.71
CA LEU A 41 19.79 2.03 0.52
C LEU A 41 18.61 2.42 1.41
N ASP A 42 18.79 3.40 2.30
CA ASP A 42 17.77 3.77 3.26
C ASP A 42 16.59 4.48 2.58
N ILE A 43 15.45 3.80 2.59
CA ILE A 43 14.17 4.32 2.11
C ILE A 43 13.35 4.73 3.32
N THR A 44 13.27 6.03 3.57
CA THR A 44 12.48 6.58 4.68
C THR A 44 11.01 6.82 4.30
N SER A 45 10.70 6.88 3.00
CA SER A 45 9.32 7.03 2.48
C SER A 45 9.20 6.68 1.00
N LEU A 46 8.01 6.27 0.58
CA LEU A 46 7.69 5.84 -0.78
C LEU A 46 7.06 6.94 -1.64
N ASP A 47 6.74 8.09 -1.06
CA ASP A 47 6.16 9.24 -1.74
C ASP A 47 6.47 10.56 -1.01
N SER A 48 5.83 11.64 -1.45
CA SER A 48 5.80 12.95 -0.80
C SER A 48 4.38 13.34 -0.35
N ALA A 49 3.45 12.38 -0.30
CA ALA A 49 2.06 12.64 0.02
C ALA A 49 1.89 13.12 1.47
N ILE A 50 0.90 13.97 1.69
CA ILE A 50 0.52 14.42 3.03
C ILE A 50 -0.24 13.30 3.75
N VAL A 51 0.06 13.11 5.05
CA VAL A 51 -0.63 12.14 5.90
C VAL A 51 -2.11 12.48 5.99
N ASP A 52 -2.96 11.46 5.89
CA ASP A 52 -4.41 11.52 6.03
C ASP A 52 -5.12 12.54 5.13
N LYS A 53 -4.61 12.73 3.91
CA LYS A 53 -5.16 13.64 2.93
C LYS A 53 -5.66 12.91 1.70
N ASN A 54 -6.88 13.24 1.26
CA ASN A 54 -7.45 12.74 0.01
C ASN A 54 -6.76 13.36 -1.21
N ASN A 55 -6.77 12.65 -2.34
CA ASN A 55 -6.24 13.10 -3.63
C ASN A 55 -4.73 13.33 -3.67
N GLU A 56 -3.96 12.63 -2.84
CA GLU A 56 -2.49 12.64 -2.92
C GLU A 56 -1.99 11.42 -3.69
N SER A 57 -0.89 11.60 -4.44
CA SER A 57 -0.26 10.48 -5.15
C SER A 57 0.63 9.69 -4.20
N LEU A 58 0.24 8.46 -3.92
CA LEU A 58 0.99 7.53 -3.09
C LEU A 58 2.01 6.74 -3.91
N PHE A 59 3.07 6.29 -3.23
CA PHE A 59 4.11 5.40 -3.77
C PHE A 59 4.88 5.93 -5.00
N ALA A 60 4.76 7.22 -5.33
CA ALA A 60 5.31 7.84 -6.54
C ALA A 60 6.84 7.76 -6.68
N LYS A 61 7.58 7.43 -5.61
CA LYS A 61 9.04 7.20 -5.69
C LYS A 61 9.41 5.80 -6.21
N VAL A 62 8.46 4.86 -6.20
CA VAL A 62 8.73 3.45 -6.49
C VAL A 62 7.84 2.85 -7.58
N ILE A 63 6.69 3.45 -7.91
CA ILE A 63 5.82 3.01 -9.02
C ILE A 63 5.58 4.15 -10.01
N ASP A 64 5.43 3.78 -11.29
CA ASP A 64 5.27 4.72 -12.41
C ASP A 64 3.80 5.08 -12.72
N PHE A 65 2.83 4.47 -12.02
CA PHE A 65 1.40 4.76 -12.16
C PHE A 65 0.85 5.38 -10.88
N SER A 66 -0.23 6.16 -11.02
CA SER A 66 -0.77 6.92 -9.89
C SER A 66 -1.76 6.08 -9.08
N ILE A 67 -1.42 5.86 -7.80
CA ILE A 67 -2.36 5.41 -6.77
C ILE A 67 -2.77 6.62 -5.96
N ILE A 68 -4.05 6.98 -6.04
CA ILE A 68 -4.59 8.16 -5.35
C ILE A 68 -5.12 7.77 -3.97
N SER A 69 -4.72 8.52 -2.95
CA SER A 69 -5.17 8.33 -1.58
C SER A 69 -6.62 8.75 -1.35
N THR A 70 -7.21 8.22 -0.29
CA THR A 70 -8.36 8.79 0.44
C THR A 70 -7.88 9.31 1.80
N SER A 71 -8.75 9.99 2.54
CA SER A 71 -8.56 10.31 3.96
C SER A 71 -9.40 9.40 4.87
N SER A 72 -9.13 9.47 6.16
CA SER A 72 -9.90 8.85 7.24
C SER A 72 -11.32 9.39 7.33
N SER A 73 -11.54 10.65 6.94
CA SER A 73 -12.87 11.28 6.90
C SER A 73 -13.74 10.75 5.77
N GLU A 74 -13.17 10.50 4.60
CA GLU A 74 -13.89 9.97 3.43
C GLU A 74 -14.02 8.45 3.47
N ASN A 75 -12.98 7.77 3.97
CA ASN A 75 -12.95 6.33 4.22
C ASN A 75 -13.45 5.46 3.04
N GLU A 76 -13.03 5.78 1.82
CA GLU A 76 -13.48 5.13 0.60
C GLU A 76 -12.94 3.69 0.44
N ILE A 77 -13.85 2.72 0.28
CA ILE A 77 -13.49 1.30 0.12
C ILE A 77 -12.67 1.07 -1.15
N GLY A 78 -11.59 0.32 -1.03
CA GLY A 78 -10.66 0.01 -2.11
C GLY A 78 -9.57 1.06 -2.30
N LYS A 79 -9.50 2.08 -1.43
CA LYS A 79 -8.45 3.10 -1.48
C LYS A 79 -7.47 2.99 -0.31
N TRP A 80 -6.36 3.68 -0.49
CA TRP A 80 -5.26 3.74 0.45
C TRP A 80 -5.31 5.05 1.26
N ILE A 81 -4.91 4.99 2.53
CA ILE A 81 -4.67 6.16 3.39
C ILE A 81 -3.21 6.13 3.79
N LYS A 82 -2.50 7.25 3.66
CA LYS A 82 -1.18 7.40 4.28
C LYS A 82 -1.36 7.77 5.75
N THR A 83 -0.84 6.95 6.66
CA THR A 83 -1.03 7.15 8.11
C THR A 83 0.21 7.71 8.80
N SER A 84 1.39 7.55 8.20
CA SER A 84 2.62 8.23 8.62
C SER A 84 3.61 8.31 7.45
N GLN A 85 4.85 8.69 7.72
CA GLN A 85 5.91 8.72 6.71
C GLN A 85 6.21 7.33 6.11
N SER A 86 6.07 6.27 6.92
CA SER A 86 6.41 4.88 6.58
C SER A 86 5.22 3.92 6.69
N SER A 87 4.02 4.38 7.04
CA SER A 87 2.85 3.50 7.21
C SER A 87 1.64 3.93 6.39
N TYR A 88 0.87 2.93 5.98
CA TYR A 88 -0.29 3.07 5.11
C TYR A 88 -1.40 2.11 5.55
N GLU A 89 -2.63 2.48 5.25
CA GLU A 89 -3.82 1.66 5.41
C GLU A 89 -4.46 1.42 4.05
N TYR A 90 -4.98 0.22 3.83
CA TYR A 90 -5.91 -0.05 2.72
C TYR A 90 -7.29 -0.38 3.26
N LEU A 91 -8.31 0.29 2.73
CA LEU A 91 -9.70 0.12 3.15
C LEU A 91 -10.35 -1.05 2.42
N LEU A 92 -10.28 -2.25 3.00
CA LEU A 92 -10.81 -3.45 2.37
C LEU A 92 -12.34 -3.49 2.36
N SER A 93 -12.96 -3.00 3.44
CA SER A 93 -14.42 -2.82 3.56
C SER A 93 -14.74 -1.72 4.58
N SER A 94 -16.02 -1.43 4.79
CA SER A 94 -16.47 -0.44 5.78
C SER A 94 -15.98 -0.68 7.21
N SER A 95 -15.66 -1.93 7.56
CA SER A 95 -15.19 -2.33 8.89
C SER A 95 -13.81 -2.98 8.91
N LYS A 96 -13.17 -3.17 7.75
CA LYS A 96 -11.87 -3.85 7.63
C LYS A 96 -10.86 -2.97 6.95
N LYS A 97 -9.72 -2.81 7.63
CA LYS A 97 -8.54 -2.13 7.12
C LYS A 97 -7.34 -3.06 7.18
N VAL A 98 -6.43 -2.92 6.21
CA VAL A 98 -5.16 -3.64 6.19
C VAL A 98 -4.03 -2.64 6.41
N LEU A 99 -3.18 -2.91 7.40
CA LEU A 99 -2.07 -2.05 7.79
C LEU A 99 -0.79 -2.50 7.11
N PHE A 100 -0.03 -1.53 6.60
CA PHE A 100 1.26 -1.75 5.95
C PHE A 100 2.32 -0.80 6.46
N PHE A 101 3.54 -1.32 6.59
CA PHE A 101 4.69 -0.59 7.10
C PHE A 101 5.89 -0.79 6.17
N LEU A 102 6.61 0.29 5.90
CA LEU A 102 7.94 0.29 5.32
C LEU A 102 8.95 0.12 6.46
N GLU A 103 9.53 -1.08 6.57
CA GLU A 103 10.51 -1.44 7.59
C GLU A 103 11.65 -2.22 6.96
N ASP A 104 12.89 -1.86 7.29
CA ASP A 104 14.10 -2.47 6.71
C ASP A 104 14.08 -2.41 5.17
N ASN A 105 13.58 -1.30 4.63
CA ASN A 105 13.33 -1.10 3.21
C ASN A 105 12.37 -2.13 2.59
N ASN A 106 11.52 -2.80 3.36
CA ASN A 106 10.54 -3.76 2.88
C ASN A 106 9.12 -3.30 3.22
N PHE A 107 8.18 -3.53 2.30
CA PHE A 107 6.77 -3.17 2.49
C PHE A 107 5.99 -4.39 3.03
N LYS A 108 5.76 -4.39 4.34
CA LYS A 108 5.24 -5.52 5.12
C LYS A 108 3.80 -5.27 5.55
N CYS A 109 2.97 -6.33 5.52
CA CYS A 109 1.65 -6.32 6.15
C CYS A 109 1.81 -6.43 7.67
N LYS A 110 1.05 -5.64 8.43
CA LYS A 110 1.06 -5.58 9.91
C LYS A 110 -0.34 -5.74 10.52
N SER A 111 -1.30 -6.23 9.73
CA SER A 111 -2.61 -6.66 10.23
C SER A 111 -2.55 -8.05 10.88
N GLY A 112 -3.71 -8.58 11.30
CA GLY A 112 -3.80 -9.94 11.84
C GLY A 112 -3.29 -11.00 10.86
N PHE A 113 -2.74 -12.09 11.40
CA PHE A 113 -2.05 -13.16 10.66
C PHE A 113 -2.84 -13.67 9.45
N GLU A 114 -4.11 -14.02 9.64
CA GLU A 114 -4.95 -14.55 8.55
C GLU A 114 -5.11 -13.56 7.38
N ILE A 115 -5.25 -12.27 7.68
CA ILE A 115 -5.37 -11.22 6.66
C ILE A 115 -4.05 -11.07 5.89
N CYS A 116 -2.92 -11.05 6.60
CA CYS A 116 -1.62 -10.91 5.95
C CYS A 116 -1.27 -12.14 5.11
N LYS A 117 -1.59 -13.35 5.61
CA LYS A 117 -1.40 -14.62 4.88
C LYS A 117 -2.25 -14.70 3.62
N GLU A 118 -3.48 -14.15 3.65
CA GLU A 118 -4.31 -14.06 2.45
C GLU A 118 -3.67 -13.18 1.37
N LEU A 119 -2.81 -12.22 1.73
CA LEU A 119 -2.20 -11.24 0.82
C LEU A 119 -0.78 -11.60 0.34
N GLU A 120 -0.20 -12.65 0.89
CA GLU A 120 0.99 -13.32 0.35
C GLU A 120 0.63 -14.16 -0.90
#